data_AF-A0A7C4HNZ9-F1
#
_entry.id   AF-A0A7C4HNZ9-F1
#
_cell.length_a   1.000
_cell.length_b   1.000
_cell.length_c   1.000
_cell.angle_alpha   90.00
_cell.angle_beta   90.00
_cell.angle_gamma   90.00
#
_symmetry.space_group_name_H-M   'P 1'
#
loop_
_entity.id
_entity.type
_entity.pdbx_description
1 polymer ?
#
loop_
_entity_poly.entity_id
_entity_poly.type
_entity_poly.pdbx_seq_one_letter_code
_entity_poly.pdbx_strand_id
1 'polypeptide(L)'
;VELHLEVAPELCLQAAHEQVTRFEEVFLTRRPEFTRVISHIEPVAAETAPRDEVEESRKERVRREIDDFFTESGVPCHTHELTVGRSGDGSVTLSVHCAISGDESIVAAHDLVTRLERHLRARLPRLDRVIIHVEPLGGT
;
A
#
# COMPACT_ATOMS: atom_id res chain seq x y z
N VAL A 1 -13.66 -1.23 -10.90
CA VAL A 1 -12.61 -1.04 -9.86
C VAL A 1 -12.27 -2.39 -9.26
N GLU A 2 -11.03 -2.57 -8.83
CA GLU A 2 -10.56 -3.79 -8.16
C GLU A 2 -10.20 -3.46 -6.71
N LEU A 3 -10.63 -4.31 -5.77
CA LEU A 3 -10.48 -4.09 -4.33
C LEU A 3 -10.02 -5.38 -3.63
N HIS A 4 -9.25 -5.24 -2.56
CA HIS A 4 -8.95 -6.34 -1.64
C HIS A 4 -9.77 -6.11 -0.36
N LEU A 5 -10.52 -7.13 0.08
CA LEU A 5 -11.39 -7.06 1.24
C LEU A 5 -10.95 -8.09 2.27
N GLU A 6 -10.56 -7.59 3.44
CA GLU A 6 -10.16 -8.43 4.56
C GLU A 6 -11.38 -8.88 5.37
N VAL A 7 -11.45 -10.16 5.70
CA VAL A 7 -12.53 -10.77 6.48
C VAL A 7 -11.96 -11.61 7.63
N ALA A 8 -12.71 -11.74 8.71
CA ALA A 8 -12.26 -12.51 9.87
C ALA A 8 -11.91 -13.96 9.47
N PRO A 9 -10.73 -14.50 9.86
CA PRO A 9 -10.24 -15.79 9.40
C PRO A 9 -11.08 -16.98 9.90
N GLU A 10 -11.91 -16.77 10.91
CA GLU A 10 -12.84 -17.77 11.45
C GLU A 10 -14.11 -17.93 10.60
N LEU A 11 -14.35 -17.02 9.65
CA LEU A 11 -15.52 -17.11 8.77
C LEU A 11 -15.37 -18.28 7.81
N CYS A 12 -16.45 -19.03 7.62
CA CYS A 12 -16.52 -19.96 6.50
C CYS A 12 -16.58 -19.18 5.19
N LEU A 13 -16.16 -19.81 4.09
CA LEU A 13 -16.15 -19.19 2.77
C LEU A 13 -17.51 -18.58 2.38
N GLN A 14 -18.61 -19.24 2.73
CA GLN A 14 -19.95 -18.72 2.45
C GLN A 14 -20.23 -17.41 3.20
N ALA A 15 -19.93 -17.35 4.49
CA ALA A 15 -20.15 -16.15 5.29
C ALA A 15 -19.27 -14.98 4.83
N ALA A 16 -18.00 -15.27 4.48
CA ALA A 16 -17.09 -14.30 3.90
C ALA A 16 -17.62 -13.76 2.55
N HIS A 17 -18.09 -14.64 1.67
CA HIS A 17 -18.66 -14.26 0.38
C HIS A 17 -19.92 -13.40 0.55
N GLU A 18 -20.86 -13.79 1.43
CA GLU A 18 -22.07 -13.01 1.70
C GLU A 18 -21.75 -11.60 2.22
N GLN A 19 -20.74 -11.47 3.08
CA GLN A 19 -20.27 -10.18 3.58
C GLN A 19 -19.72 -9.30 2.46
N VAL A 20 -18.91 -9.88 1.58
CA VAL A 20 -18.28 -9.20 0.44
C VAL A 20 -19.32 -8.80 -0.61
N THR A 21 -20.27 -9.68 -0.95
CA THR A 21 -21.36 -9.35 -1.87
C THR A 21 -22.17 -8.16 -1.37
N ARG A 22 -22.50 -8.13 -0.07
CA ARG A 22 -23.22 -6.98 0.52
C ARG A 22 -22.41 -5.68 0.41
N PHE A 23 -21.09 -5.75 0.62
CA PHE A 23 -20.22 -4.58 0.45
C PHE A 23 -20.25 -4.07 -0.99
N GLU A 24 -20.12 -4.95 -1.98
CA GLU A 24 -20.13 -4.58 -3.40
C GLU A 24 -21.44 -3.93 -3.83
N GLU A 25 -22.59 -4.47 -3.39
CA GLU A 25 -23.92 -3.91 -3.65
C GLU A 25 -24.07 -2.50 -3.06
N VAL A 26 -23.65 -2.32 -1.80
CA VAL A 26 -23.70 -1.01 -1.13
C VAL A 26 -22.74 -0.02 -1.79
N PHE A 27 -21.56 -0.46 -2.20
CA PHE A 27 -20.57 0.36 -2.89
C PHE A 27 -21.12 0.90 -4.22
N LEU A 28 -21.65 0.01 -5.08
CA LEU A 28 -22.22 0.38 -6.37
C LEU A 28 -23.45 1.27 -6.24
N THR A 29 -24.28 1.05 -5.20
CA THR A 29 -25.44 1.91 -4.92
C THR A 29 -25.01 3.33 -4.56
N ARG A 30 -23.91 3.47 -3.80
CA ARG A 30 -23.41 4.78 -3.37
C ARG A 30 -22.54 5.46 -4.41
N ARG A 31 -21.93 4.69 -5.32
CA ARG A 31 -20.98 5.16 -6.34
C ARG A 31 -21.44 4.70 -7.73
N PRO A 32 -22.53 5.29 -8.27
CA PRO A 32 -23.10 4.89 -9.56
C PRO A 32 -22.17 5.16 -10.75
N GLU A 33 -21.09 5.92 -10.57
CA GLU A 33 -20.04 6.11 -11.56
C GLU A 33 -19.28 4.81 -11.91
N PHE A 34 -19.32 3.79 -11.04
CA PHE A 34 -18.72 2.50 -11.29
C PHE A 34 -19.78 1.48 -11.74
N THR A 35 -19.53 0.80 -12.86
CA THR A 35 -20.44 -0.24 -13.37
C THR A 35 -20.13 -1.63 -12.79
N ARG A 36 -18.93 -1.83 -12.24
CA ARG A 36 -18.47 -3.12 -11.72
C ARG A 36 -17.37 -2.97 -10.66
N VAL A 37 -17.47 -3.79 -9.62
CA VAL A 37 -16.43 -4.04 -8.63
C VAL A 37 -15.97 -5.49 -8.79
N ILE A 38 -14.67 -5.73 -8.66
CA ILE A 38 -14.08 -7.06 -8.54
C ILE A 38 -13.34 -7.06 -7.21
N SER A 39 -13.67 -8.00 -6.32
CA SER A 39 -13.02 -8.10 -5.01
C SER A 39 -12.28 -9.42 -4.82
N HIS A 40 -11.14 -9.35 -4.15
CA HIS A 40 -10.43 -10.49 -3.60
C HIS A 40 -10.71 -10.59 -2.11
N ILE A 41 -11.07 -11.79 -1.64
CA ILE A 41 -11.33 -12.06 -0.22
C ILE A 41 -10.04 -12.54 0.43
N GLU A 42 -9.54 -11.78 1.38
CA GLU A 42 -8.32 -12.10 2.13
C GLU A 42 -8.67 -12.31 3.61
N PRO A 43 -8.09 -13.32 4.29
CA PRO A 43 -8.23 -13.40 5.74
C PRO A 43 -7.47 -12.23 6.38
N VAL A 44 -8.08 -11.61 7.39
CA VAL A 44 -7.35 -10.70 8.28
C VAL A 44 -6.16 -11.49 8.84
N ALA A 45 -4.95 -10.97 8.62
CA ALA A 45 -3.76 -11.57 9.19
C ALA A 45 -3.92 -11.62 10.71
N ALA A 46 -3.81 -12.81 11.31
CA ALA A 46 -3.79 -12.93 12.75
C ALA A 46 -2.66 -12.04 13.27
N GLU A 47 -3.01 -10.99 14.02
CA GLU A 47 -2.05 -10.12 14.69
C GLU A 47 -1.37 -10.90 15.84
N THR A 48 -0.54 -11.88 15.50
CA THR A 48 0.30 -12.61 16.45
C THR A 48 1.70 -12.03 16.49
N ALA A 49 1.85 -10.82 17.06
CA ALA A 49 3.06 -10.36 17.78
C ALA A 49 2.81 -8.99 18.45
N PRO A 50 3.50 -8.65 19.56
CA PRO A 50 3.26 -7.42 20.33
C PRO A 50 3.52 -6.17 19.47
N ARG A 51 2.54 -5.26 19.45
CA ARG A 51 2.28 -4.38 18.29
C ARG A 51 3.05 -3.06 18.24
N ASP A 52 3.59 -2.49 19.32
CA ASP A 52 3.71 -1.02 19.30
C ASP A 52 5.10 -0.38 19.13
N GLU A 53 6.22 -1.08 19.37
CA GLU A 53 7.56 -0.42 19.27
C GLU A 53 8.43 -0.92 18.11
N VAL A 54 8.42 -2.22 17.81
CA VAL A 54 9.31 -2.79 16.78
C VAL A 54 8.79 -2.48 15.37
N GLU A 55 7.47 -2.50 15.18
CA GLU A 55 6.87 -2.17 13.88
C GLU A 55 6.88 -0.66 13.63
N GLU A 56 6.64 0.18 14.65
CA GLU A 56 6.79 1.64 14.55
C GLU A 56 8.24 2.06 14.29
N SER A 57 9.22 1.49 15.00
CA SER A 57 10.64 1.78 14.72
C SER A 57 11.06 1.33 13.33
N ARG A 58 10.47 0.25 12.81
CA ARG A 58 10.69 -0.18 11.42
C ARG A 58 10.03 0.76 10.42
N LYS A 59 8.78 1.16 10.66
CA LYS A 59 8.05 2.12 9.83
C LYS A 59 8.79 3.45 9.74
N GLU A 60 9.28 3.95 10.88
CA GLU A 60 10.12 5.14 10.98
C GLU A 60 11.43 4.98 10.19
N ARG A 61 12.07 3.81 10.30
CA ARG A 61 13.27 3.51 9.50
C ARG A 61 12.96 3.53 7.99
N VAL A 62 11.87 2.90 7.55
CA VAL A 62 11.48 2.91 6.13
C VAL A 62 11.15 4.33 5.66
N ARG A 63 10.45 5.11 6.50
CA ARG A 63 10.14 6.50 6.20
C ARG A 63 11.40 7.34 5.99
N ARG A 64 12.40 7.20 6.87
CA ARG A 64 13.70 7.85 6.68
C ARG A 64 14.38 7.47 5.38
N GLU A 65 14.39 6.18 5.01
CA GLU A 65 15.00 5.75 3.75
C GLU A 65 14.32 6.36 2.51
N ILE A 66 13.00 6.58 2.59
CA ILE A 66 12.22 7.23 1.54
C ILE A 66 12.54 8.73 1.51
N ASP A 67 12.54 9.39 2.66
CA ASP A 67 12.83 10.83 2.78
C ASP A 67 14.27 11.16 2.32
N ASP A 68 15.24 10.31 2.69
CA ASP A 68 16.64 10.42 2.26
C ASP A 68 16.74 10.25 0.73
N PHE A 69 16.05 9.26 0.15
CA PHE A 69 16.01 9.06 -1.30
C PHE A 69 15.48 10.30 -2.03
N PHE A 70 14.37 10.87 -1.57
CA PHE A 70 13.79 12.05 -2.22
C PHE A 70 14.69 13.27 -2.07
N THR A 71 15.30 13.45 -0.90
CA THR A 71 16.30 14.50 -0.65
C THR A 71 17.49 14.39 -1.60
N GLU A 72 18.05 13.18 -1.76
CA GLU A 72 19.17 12.93 -2.68
C GLU A 72 18.77 13.08 -4.16
N SER A 73 17.52 12.74 -4.50
CA SER A 73 17.02 12.83 -5.87
C SER A 73 16.77 14.28 -6.33
N GLY A 74 16.61 15.21 -5.40
CA GLY A 74 16.22 16.60 -5.68
C GLY A 74 14.77 16.77 -6.14
N VAL A 75 13.96 15.70 -6.11
CA VAL A 75 12.55 15.74 -6.51
C VAL A 75 11.70 16.04 -5.28
N PRO A 76 10.94 17.15 -5.25
CA PRO A 76 9.98 17.41 -4.19
C PRO A 76 8.92 16.31 -4.15
N CYS A 77 8.79 15.66 -2.99
CA CYS A 77 7.82 14.60 -2.77
C CYS A 77 7.15 14.78 -1.41
N HIS A 78 5.86 14.48 -1.35
CA HIS A 78 5.08 14.40 -0.12
C HIS A 78 4.60 12.97 0.12
N THR A 79 5.31 12.26 1.00
CA THR A 79 4.93 10.92 1.46
C THR A 79 3.86 11.02 2.55
N HIS A 80 2.62 10.66 2.23
CA HIS A 80 1.46 10.84 3.12
C HIS A 80 0.87 9.53 3.63
N GLU A 81 1.06 8.42 2.92
CA GLU A 81 0.64 7.10 3.37
C GLU A 81 1.81 6.12 3.29
N LEU A 82 2.09 5.45 4.40
CA LEU A 82 3.13 4.44 4.51
C LEU A 82 2.60 3.29 5.37
N THR A 83 2.56 2.11 4.77
CA THR A 83 2.15 0.86 5.42
C THR A 83 3.29 -0.14 5.30
N VAL A 84 3.78 -0.60 6.44
CA VAL A 84 4.78 -1.67 6.54
C VAL A 84 4.10 -2.85 7.20
N GLY A 85 4.20 -4.01 6.56
CA GLY A 85 3.62 -5.25 7.05
C GLY A 85 4.61 -6.39 7.01
N ARG A 86 4.16 -7.53 7.53
CA ARG A 86 4.85 -8.82 7.43
C ARG A 86 3.91 -9.86 6.86
N SER A 87 4.41 -10.64 5.92
CA SER A 87 3.72 -11.85 5.48
C SER A 87 3.94 -13.00 6.47
N GLY A 88 3.14 -14.06 6.37
CA GLY A 88 3.20 -15.22 7.27
C GLY A 88 4.53 -15.98 7.27
N ASP A 89 5.36 -15.82 6.24
CA ASP A 89 6.71 -16.37 6.15
C ASP A 89 7.79 -15.44 6.77
N GLY A 90 7.38 -14.30 7.32
CA GLY A 90 8.25 -13.30 7.93
C GLY A 90 8.95 -12.36 6.94
N SER A 91 8.57 -12.40 5.65
CA SER A 91 8.98 -11.40 4.68
C SER A 91 8.29 -10.05 4.93
N VAL A 92 8.88 -8.97 4.42
CA VAL A 92 8.40 -7.60 4.62
C VAL A 92 7.60 -7.18 3.39
N THR A 93 6.43 -6.57 3.65
CA THR A 93 5.60 -5.95 2.62
C THR A 93 5.52 -4.46 2.84
N LEU A 94 5.58 -3.68 1.76
CA LEU A 94 5.58 -2.23 1.81
C LEU A 94 4.56 -1.66 0.84
N SER A 95 3.75 -0.70 1.30
CA SER A 95 2.96 0.18 0.44
C SER A 95 3.26 1.63 0.81
N VAL A 96 3.51 2.46 -0.19
CA VAL A 96 3.76 3.89 0.00
C VAL A 96 3.01 4.71 -1.04
N HIS A 97 2.40 5.80 -0.60
CA HIS A 97 1.82 6.82 -1.48
C HIS A 97 2.63 8.11 -1.38
N CYS A 98 3.01 8.61 -2.55
CA CYS A 98 3.86 9.77 -2.73
C CYS A 98 3.18 10.75 -3.67
N ALA A 99 3.08 12.02 -3.27
CA ALA A 99 2.65 13.08 -4.16
C ALA A 99 3.85 13.85 -4.71
N ILE A 100 3.94 14.02 -6.04
CA ILE A 100 5.01 14.78 -6.74
C ILE A 100 4.41 15.87 -7.64
N SER A 101 5.24 16.70 -8.26
CA SER A 101 4.74 17.75 -9.17
C SER A 101 3.89 17.15 -10.31
N GLY A 102 2.72 17.71 -10.56
CA GLY A 102 1.84 17.30 -11.67
C GLY A 102 2.38 17.64 -13.06
N ASP A 103 3.42 18.48 -13.13
CA ASP A 103 4.13 18.81 -14.37
C ASP A 103 5.18 17.75 -14.77
N GLU A 104 5.43 16.76 -13.90
CA GLU A 104 6.35 15.67 -14.20
C GLU A 104 5.81 14.80 -15.34
N SER A 105 6.69 14.41 -16.26
CA SER A 105 6.32 13.45 -17.29
C SER A 105 6.07 12.06 -16.67
N ILE A 106 5.18 11.28 -17.26
CA ILE A 106 4.94 9.88 -16.83
C ILE A 106 6.23 9.04 -16.87
N VAL A 107 7.14 9.32 -17.80
CA VAL A 107 8.45 8.64 -17.87
C VAL A 107 9.30 8.99 -16.65
N ALA A 108 9.40 10.28 -16.30
CA ALA A 108 10.14 10.72 -15.13
C ALA A 108 9.56 10.16 -13.82
N ALA A 109 8.23 10.16 -13.69
CA ALA A 109 7.55 9.56 -12.54
C ALA A 109 7.83 8.05 -12.44
N HIS A 110 7.78 7.31 -13.56
CA HIS A 110 8.10 5.88 -13.60
C HIS A 110 9.56 5.59 -13.25
N ASP A 111 10.50 6.39 -13.77
CA ASP A 111 11.92 6.27 -13.48
C ASP A 111 12.19 6.53 -11.99
N LEU A 112 11.50 7.51 -11.40
CA LEU A 112 11.56 7.82 -9.97
C LEU A 112 11.07 6.64 -9.12
N VAL A 113 9.91 6.07 -9.45
CA VAL A 113 9.36 4.88 -8.79
C VAL A 113 10.34 3.71 -8.87
N THR A 114 10.88 3.44 -10.06
CA THR A 114 11.83 2.34 -10.28
C THR A 114 13.11 2.51 -9.46
N ARG A 115 13.61 3.75 -9.37
CA ARG A 115 14.78 4.09 -8.55
C ARG A 115 14.48 3.94 -7.06
N LEU A 116 13.31 4.38 -6.60
CA LEU A 116 12.89 4.25 -5.20
C LEU A 116 12.72 2.77 -4.82
N GLU A 117 12.06 1.97 -5.65
CA GLU A 117 11.94 0.52 -5.42
C GLU A 117 13.31 -0.13 -5.27
N ARG A 118 14.25 0.17 -6.18
CA ARG A 118 15.61 -0.37 -6.12
C ARG A 118 16.34 0.06 -4.85
N HIS A 119 16.19 1.33 -4.45
CA HIS A 119 16.77 1.88 -3.23
C HIS A 119 16.25 1.16 -1.98
N LEU A 120 14.94 0.92 -1.91
CA LEU A 120 14.28 0.23 -0.80
C LEU A 120 14.68 -1.24 -0.75
N ARG A 121 14.65 -1.96 -1.88
CA ARG A 121 15.09 -3.38 -1.94
C ARG A 121 16.55 -3.56 -1.53
N ALA A 122 17.42 -2.59 -1.82
CA ALA A 122 18.82 -2.64 -1.42
C ALA A 122 19.02 -2.48 0.10
N ARG A 123 18.12 -1.78 0.81
CA ARG A 123 18.29 -1.40 2.22
C ARG A 123 17.35 -2.13 3.19
N LEU A 124 16.30 -2.74 2.67
CA LEU A 124 15.31 -3.52 3.42
C LEU A 124 15.50 -5.03 3.14
N PRO A 125 16.16 -5.76 4.05
CA PRO A 125 16.30 -7.21 3.92
C PRO A 125 14.94 -7.88 3.87
N ARG A 126 14.77 -8.85 2.98
CA ARG A 126 13.52 -9.64 2.82
C ARG A 126 12.30 -8.82 2.40
N LEU A 127 12.49 -7.68 1.73
CA LEU A 127 11.40 -6.96 1.06
C LEU A 127 10.90 -7.81 -0.11
N ASP A 128 9.75 -8.45 0.08
CA ASP A 128 9.13 -9.32 -0.91
C ASP A 128 8.26 -8.48 -1.86
N ARG A 129 7.21 -7.88 -1.31
CA ARG A 129 6.25 -7.03 -2.02
C ARG A 129 6.46 -5.55 -1.70
N VAL A 130 6.51 -4.73 -2.74
CA VAL A 130 6.57 -3.27 -2.65
C VAL A 130 5.60 -2.66 -3.65
N ILE A 131 4.73 -1.78 -3.18
CA ILE A 131 3.79 -1.02 -4.00
C ILE A 131 4.09 0.46 -3.76
N ILE A 132 4.31 1.19 -4.85
CA ILE A 132 4.58 2.62 -4.82
C ILE A 132 3.53 3.30 -5.69
N HIS A 133 2.62 4.02 -5.06
CA HIS A 133 1.66 4.87 -5.75
C HIS A 133 2.23 6.27 -5.85
N VAL A 134 2.22 6.85 -7.05
CA VAL A 134 2.59 8.25 -7.26
C VAL A 134 1.42 9.02 -7.84
N GLU A 135 1.12 10.15 -7.23
CA GLU A 135 0.01 11.02 -7.59
C GLU A 135 0.47 12.50 -7.67
N PRO A 136 -0.29 13.40 -8.33
CA PRO A 136 0.07 14.81 -8.38
C PRO A 136 -0.19 15.54 -7.05
N LEU A 137 0.70 16.47 -6.70
CA LEU A 137 0.53 17.41 -5.58
C LEU A 137 -0.76 18.22 -5.75
N GLY A 138 -1.66 18.11 -4.77
CA GLY A 138 -2.96 18.80 -4.77
C GLY A 138 -4.14 17.98 -5.29
N GLY A 139 -3.95 16.68 -5.58
CA GLY A 139 -5.02 15.74 -5.91
C GLY A 139 -5.69 15.03 -4.72
N THR A 140 -5.33 15.36 -3.47
CA THR A 140 -5.86 14.74 -2.23
C THR A 140 -7.19 15.33 -1.78
#